data_AF-A0A3S1AUH2-F1
#
_entry.id   AF-A0A3S1AUH2-F1
#
_cell.length_a   1.000
_cell.length_b   1.000
_cell.length_c   1.000
_cell.angle_alpha   90.00
_cell.angle_beta   90.00
_cell.angle_gamma   90.00
#
_symmetry.space_group_name_H-M   'P 1'
#
loop_
_entity.id
_entity.type
_entity.pdbx_description
1 polymer ?
#
loop_
_entity_poly.entity_id
_entity_poly.type
_entity_poly.pdbx_seq_one_letter_code
_entity_poly.pdbx_strand_id
1 'polypeptide(L)'
;MKLPKKTEEEQKLRNEAMKQGMLTAIKVPMCVAQIANGMWPYMTELAKVSNINCKSDLQVGARVLETGVWGAYYNVMINLQQIEDKEFADKIKGDINTAVTYATQKRDEVLSILEERK
;
A
#
# COMPACT_ATOMS: atom_id res chain seq x y z
N MET A 1 -22.42 -11.85 0.92
CA MET A 1 -22.60 -13.33 0.94
C MET A 1 -23.90 -13.69 1.65
N LYS A 2 -24.72 -14.58 1.08
CA LYS A 2 -25.93 -15.18 1.70
C LYS A 2 -25.58 -16.60 2.16
N LEU A 3 -25.26 -16.76 3.44
CA LEU A 3 -25.23 -18.06 4.12
C LEU A 3 -26.53 -18.24 4.93
N PRO A 4 -27.03 -19.49 5.13
CA PRO A 4 -28.24 -19.78 5.89
C PRO A 4 -28.18 -19.23 7.33
N LYS A 5 -29.34 -18.94 7.92
CA LYS A 5 -29.50 -18.20 9.20
C LYS A 5 -30.22 -19.01 10.29
N LYS A 6 -30.01 -20.32 10.42
CA LYS A 6 -30.89 -21.16 11.25
C LYS A 6 -30.29 -21.70 12.55
N THR A 7 -28.97 -21.72 12.74
CA THR A 7 -28.36 -22.19 14.01
C THR A 7 -27.30 -21.23 14.56
N GLU A 8 -27.05 -21.29 15.89
CA GLU A 8 -25.95 -20.54 16.52
C GLU A 8 -24.58 -20.90 15.94
N GLU A 9 -24.38 -22.17 15.56
CA GLU A 9 -23.16 -22.61 14.88
C GLU A 9 -23.00 -21.97 13.50
N GLU A 10 -24.07 -21.89 12.70
CA GLU A 10 -24.05 -21.20 11.39
C GLU A 10 -23.73 -19.71 11.54
N GLN A 11 -24.25 -19.06 12.59
CA GLN A 11 -23.93 -17.65 12.89
C GLN A 11 -22.46 -17.48 13.30
N LYS A 12 -21.91 -18.37 14.13
CA LYS A 12 -20.49 -18.34 14.51
C LYS A 12 -19.57 -18.54 13.30
N LEU A 13 -19.84 -19.57 12.48
CA LEU A 13 -19.09 -19.84 11.24
C LEU A 13 -19.12 -18.66 10.27
N ARG A 14 -20.29 -18.02 10.12
CA ARG A 14 -20.42 -16.84 9.28
C ARG A 14 -19.63 -15.65 9.83
N ASN A 15 -19.67 -15.40 11.13
CA ASN A 15 -18.94 -14.30 11.76
C ASN A 15 -17.43 -14.49 11.61
N GLU A 16 -16.93 -15.71 11.80
CA GLU A 16 -15.52 -16.02 11.58
C GLU A 16 -15.12 -15.85 10.11
N ALA A 17 -15.92 -16.36 9.17
CA ALA A 17 -15.66 -16.18 7.74
C ALA A 17 -15.66 -14.70 7.31
N MET A 18 -16.56 -13.88 7.88
CA MET A 18 -16.56 -12.43 7.66
C MET A 18 -15.30 -11.79 8.22
N LYS A 19 -14.89 -12.14 9.45
CA LYS A 19 -13.65 -11.64 10.07
C LYS A 19 -12.41 -11.97 9.22
N GLN A 20 -12.29 -13.20 8.74
CA GLN A 20 -11.19 -13.61 7.85
C GLN A 20 -11.22 -12.87 6.50
N GLY A 21 -12.41 -12.65 5.94
CA GLY A 21 -12.59 -11.84 4.73
C GLY A 21 -12.09 -10.40 4.91
N MET A 22 -12.39 -9.79 6.06
CA MET A 22 -11.97 -8.43 6.39
C MET A 22 -10.45 -8.32 6.60
N LEU A 23 -9.85 -9.29 7.29
CA LEU A 23 -8.39 -9.37 7.43
C LEU A 23 -7.69 -9.51 6.07
N THR A 24 -8.27 -10.31 5.17
CA THR A 24 -7.76 -10.46 3.80
C THR A 24 -7.89 -9.16 3.00
N ALA A 25 -9.02 -8.46 3.14
CA ALA A 25 -9.28 -7.19 2.46
C ALA A 25 -8.29 -6.07 2.86
N ILE A 26 -7.74 -6.13 4.07
CA ILE A 26 -6.65 -5.25 4.53
C ILE A 26 -5.28 -5.76 4.05
N LYS A 27 -5.05 -7.07 4.11
CA LYS A 27 -3.76 -7.68 3.78
C LYS A 27 -3.34 -7.43 2.33
N VAL A 28 -4.28 -7.50 1.38
CA VAL A 28 -3.97 -7.31 -0.05
C VAL A 28 -3.41 -5.91 -0.34
N PRO A 29 -4.08 -4.79 0.01
CA PRO A 29 -3.51 -3.45 -0.22
C PRO A 29 -2.25 -3.19 0.62
N MET A 30 -2.13 -3.73 1.84
CA MET A 30 -0.87 -3.66 2.59
C MET A 30 0.30 -4.31 1.84
N CYS A 31 0.07 -5.46 1.19
CA CYS A 31 1.07 -6.12 0.36
C CYS A 31 1.46 -5.25 -0.86
N VAL A 32 0.49 -4.59 -1.50
CA VAL A 32 0.75 -3.65 -2.60
C VAL A 32 1.69 -2.52 -2.14
N ALA A 33 1.39 -1.88 -1.01
CA ALA A 33 2.25 -0.83 -0.45
C ALA A 33 3.66 -1.33 -0.14
N GLN A 34 3.79 -2.55 0.42
CA GLN A 34 5.08 -3.17 0.72
C GLN A 34 5.90 -3.45 -0.54
N ILE A 35 5.29 -4.07 -1.56
CA ILE A 35 5.98 -4.37 -2.82
C ILE A 35 6.40 -3.09 -3.52
N ALA A 36 5.50 -2.10 -3.62
CA ALA A 36 5.81 -0.81 -4.21
C ALA A 36 6.97 -0.11 -3.48
N ASN A 37 6.95 -0.09 -2.15
CA ASN A 37 8.04 0.50 -1.37
C ASN A 37 9.36 -0.27 -1.46
N GLY A 38 9.30 -1.58 -1.76
CA GLY A 38 10.48 -2.40 -2.05
C GLY A 38 11.22 -1.98 -3.33
N MET A 39 10.59 -1.18 -4.21
CA MET A 39 11.19 -0.76 -5.49
C MET A 39 12.05 0.50 -5.38
N TRP A 40 11.91 1.28 -4.31
CA TRP A 40 12.65 2.54 -4.17
C TRP A 40 14.18 2.41 -4.22
N PRO A 41 14.83 1.39 -3.62
CA PRO A 41 16.28 1.23 -3.74
C PRO A 41 16.74 1.11 -5.21
N TYR A 42 16.01 0.34 -6.02
CA TYR A 42 16.31 0.17 -7.44
C TYR A 42 16.03 1.44 -8.24
N MET A 43 14.93 2.16 -7.92
CA MET A 43 14.62 3.45 -8.55
C MET A 43 15.71 4.50 -8.25
N THR A 44 16.21 4.56 -7.01
CA THR A 44 17.31 5.44 -6.62
C THR A 44 18.61 5.08 -7.35
N GLU A 45 18.91 3.80 -7.52
CA GLU A 45 20.10 3.37 -8.27
C GLU A 45 19.98 3.73 -9.76
N LEU A 46 18.86 3.36 -10.39
CA LEU A 46 18.59 3.68 -11.79
C LEU A 46 18.64 5.19 -12.05
N ALA A 47 18.15 6.02 -11.13
CA ALA A 47 18.21 7.47 -11.23
C ALA A 47 19.64 7.98 -11.42
N LYS A 48 20.66 7.29 -10.88
CA LYS A 48 22.07 7.70 -10.96
C LYS A 48 22.77 7.24 -12.24
N VAL A 49 22.37 6.08 -12.80
CA VAL A 49 23.12 5.39 -13.87
C VAL A 49 22.38 5.26 -15.19
N SER A 50 21.07 5.53 -15.22
CA SER A 50 20.26 5.37 -16.44
C SER A 50 20.71 6.26 -17.60
N ASN A 51 20.34 5.87 -18.82
CA ASN A 51 20.46 6.74 -19.99
C ASN A 51 19.69 8.05 -19.75
N ILE A 52 20.33 9.21 -19.97
CA ILE A 52 19.72 10.53 -19.76
C ILE A 52 18.46 10.73 -20.61
N ASN A 53 18.38 10.09 -21.79
CA ASN A 53 17.21 10.14 -22.65
C ASN A 53 15.99 9.44 -22.04
N CYS A 54 16.17 8.58 -21.03
CA CYS A 54 15.10 7.92 -20.28
C CYS A 54 14.72 8.68 -19.00
N LYS A 55 15.23 9.90 -18.79
CA LYS A 55 14.96 10.69 -17.58
C LYS A 55 13.45 10.88 -17.34
N SER A 56 12.69 11.23 -18.37
CA SER A 56 11.23 11.41 -18.26
C SER A 56 10.51 10.13 -17.85
N ASP A 57 10.95 8.97 -18.35
CA ASP A 57 10.35 7.67 -18.02
C ASP A 57 10.54 7.34 -16.54
N LEU A 58 11.72 7.62 -15.99
CA LEU A 58 12.03 7.44 -14.56
C LEU A 58 11.27 8.43 -13.68
N GLN A 59 11.12 9.69 -14.11
CA GLN A 59 10.33 10.69 -13.38
C GLN A 59 8.86 10.25 -13.28
N VAL A 60 8.27 9.79 -14.38
CA VAL A 60 6.91 9.25 -14.40
C VAL A 60 6.84 7.97 -13.56
N GLY A 61 7.80 7.05 -13.71
CA GLY A 61 7.86 5.81 -12.95
C GLY A 61 7.87 6.03 -11.43
N ALA A 62 8.65 7.00 -10.95
CA ALA A 62 8.66 7.38 -9.53
C ALA A 62 7.28 7.87 -9.06
N ARG A 63 6.59 8.71 -9.84
CA ARG A 63 5.25 9.20 -9.50
C ARG A 63 4.20 8.09 -9.51
N VAL A 64 4.25 7.19 -10.49
CA VAL A 64 3.36 6.04 -10.58
C VAL A 64 3.54 5.12 -9.37
N LEU A 65 4.78 4.84 -8.98
CA LEU A 65 5.09 4.01 -7.83
C LEU A 65 4.54 4.61 -6.53
N GLU A 66 4.74 5.91 -6.31
CA GLU A 66 4.15 6.64 -5.18
C GLU A 66 2.61 6.57 -5.21
N THR A 67 2.02 6.77 -6.39
CA THR A 67 0.56 6.72 -6.56
C THR A 67 0.01 5.33 -6.23
N GLY A 68 0.74 4.26 -6.54
CA GLY A 68 0.38 2.90 -6.14
C GLY A 68 0.31 2.72 -4.62
N VAL A 69 1.23 3.33 -3.87
CA VAL A 69 1.21 3.32 -2.39
C VAL A 69 0.02 4.12 -1.85
N TRP A 70 -0.30 5.27 -2.46
CA TRP A 70 -1.51 6.02 -2.10
C TRP A 70 -2.80 5.25 -2.41
N GLY A 71 -2.86 4.54 -3.53
CA GLY A 71 -3.97 3.66 -3.85
C GLY A 71 -4.17 2.56 -2.80
N ALA A 72 -3.07 1.94 -2.36
CA ALA A 72 -3.08 1.00 -1.25
C ALA A 72 -3.57 1.66 0.06
N TYR A 73 -3.09 2.87 0.37
CA TYR A 73 -3.52 3.62 1.54
C TYR A 73 -5.03 3.80 1.59
N TYR A 74 -5.65 4.32 0.53
CA TYR A 74 -7.09 4.54 0.53
C TYR A 74 -7.88 3.23 0.63
N ASN A 75 -7.41 2.16 0.00
CA ASN A 75 -8.01 0.84 0.13
C ASN A 75 -7.93 0.28 1.56
N VAL A 76 -6.79 0.47 2.24
CA VAL A 76 -6.65 0.10 3.66
C VAL A 76 -7.61 0.90 4.52
N MET A 77 -7.62 2.23 4.37
CA MET A 77 -8.44 3.13 5.18
C MET A 77 -9.94 2.83 5.08
N ILE A 78 -10.44 2.49 3.87
CA ILE A 78 -11.84 2.08 3.68
C ILE A 78 -12.16 0.78 4.41
N ASN A 79 -11.27 -0.23 4.34
CA ASN A 79 -11.49 -1.51 5.00
C ASN A 79 -11.37 -1.42 6.53
N LEU A 80 -10.52 -0.53 7.06
CA LEU A 80 -10.36 -0.33 8.50
C LEU A 80 -11.63 0.19 9.18
N GLN A 81 -12.50 0.93 8.47
CA GLN A 81 -13.77 1.42 9.03
C GLN A 81 -14.72 0.29 9.48
N GLN A 82 -14.49 -0.93 8.99
CA GLN A 82 -15.32 -2.08 9.29
C GLN A 82 -14.74 -2.93 10.43
N ILE A 83 -13.53 -2.63 10.91
CA ILE A 83 -12.86 -3.39 11.97
C ILE A 83 -13.25 -2.86 13.35
N GLU A 84 -13.71 -3.76 14.22
CA GLU A 84 -14.06 -3.42 15.61
C GLU A 84 -12.84 -3.35 16.54
N ASP A 85 -11.80 -4.13 16.26
CA ASP A 85 -10.54 -4.14 17.01
C ASP A 85 -9.75 -2.86 16.74
N LYS A 86 -9.89 -1.90 17.66
CA LYS A 86 -9.24 -0.58 17.57
C LYS A 86 -7.72 -0.65 17.61
N GLU A 87 -7.15 -1.53 18.43
CA GLU A 87 -5.70 -1.63 18.57
C GLU A 87 -5.08 -2.14 17.26
N PHE A 88 -5.69 -3.17 16.66
CA PHE A 88 -5.31 -3.64 15.35
C PHE A 88 -5.49 -2.55 14.28
N ALA A 89 -6.63 -1.86 14.29
CA ALA A 89 -6.91 -0.83 13.30
C ALA A 89 -5.92 0.35 13.36
N ASP A 90 -5.58 0.81 14.56
CA ASP A 90 -4.63 1.90 14.78
C ASP A 90 -3.20 1.49 14.37
N LYS A 91 -2.81 0.25 14.65
CA LYS A 91 -1.53 -0.29 14.17
C LYS A 91 -1.44 -0.27 12.65
N ILE A 92 -2.43 -0.85 11.96
CA ILE A 92 -2.43 -0.89 10.49
C ILE A 92 -2.46 0.51 9.88
N LYS A 93 -3.24 1.42 10.48
CA LYS A 93 -3.26 2.84 10.09
C LYS A 93 -1.89 3.49 10.24
N GLY A 94 -1.17 3.21 11.33
CA GLY A 94 0.21 3.65 11.52
C GLY A 94 1.13 3.13 10.41
N ASP A 95 1.11 1.81 10.17
CA ASP A 95 1.97 1.15 9.19
C ASP A 95 1.76 1.73 7.77
N ILE A 96 0.51 1.92 7.34
CA ILE A 96 0.22 2.44 6.01
C ILE A 96 0.53 3.95 5.87
N ASN A 97 0.40 4.74 6.95
CA ASN A 97 0.85 6.13 6.96
C ASN A 97 2.37 6.20 6.79
N THR A 98 3.13 5.38 7.53
CA THR A 98 4.58 5.29 7.38
C THR A 98 4.97 4.88 5.96
N ALA A 99 4.24 3.93 5.36
CA ALA A 99 4.47 3.51 3.98
C ALA A 99 4.30 4.67 2.98
N VAL A 100 3.27 5.50 3.15
CA VAL A 100 3.03 6.70 2.32
C VAL A 100 4.14 7.73 2.52
N THR A 101 4.50 8.05 3.78
CA THR A 101 5.58 9.01 4.07
C THR A 101 6.89 8.57 3.42
N TYR A 102 7.23 7.29 3.55
CA TYR A 102 8.44 6.73 2.93
C TYR A 102 8.40 6.83 1.40
N ALA A 103 7.25 6.53 0.78
CA ALA A 103 7.09 6.65 -0.67
C ALA A 103 7.28 8.08 -1.17
N THR A 104 6.68 9.06 -0.49
CA THR A 104 6.82 10.49 -0.79
C THR A 104 8.29 10.95 -0.67
N GLN A 105 8.97 10.57 0.42
CA GLN A 105 10.39 10.89 0.60
C GLN A 105 11.27 10.30 -0.50
N LYS A 106 11.07 9.03 -0.85
CA LYS A 106 11.87 8.35 -1.86
C LYS A 106 11.59 8.86 -3.27
N ARG A 107 10.34 9.19 -3.56
CA ARG A 107 9.95 9.88 -4.79
C ARG A 107 10.68 11.22 -4.92
N ASP A 108 10.74 12.03 -3.86
CA ASP A 108 11.49 13.30 -3.89
C ASP A 108 12.99 13.10 -4.08
N GLU A 109 13.58 12.13 -3.39
CA GLU A 109 14.99 11.74 -3.56
C GLU A 109 15.31 11.38 -5.02
N VAL A 110 14.52 10.49 -5.62
CA VAL A 110 14.69 10.06 -7.01
C VAL A 110 14.56 11.23 -7.98
N LEU A 111 13.55 12.09 -7.81
CA LEU A 111 13.36 13.25 -8.68
C LEU A 111 14.49 14.27 -8.54
N SER A 112 15.01 14.50 -7.33
CA SER A 112 16.16 15.39 -7.11
C SER A 112 17.41 14.88 -7.83
N ILE A 113 17.72 13.58 -7.70
CA ILE A 113 18.85 12.96 -8.40
C ILE A 113 18.71 13.15 -9.92
N LEU A 114 17.53 12.88 -10.47
CA LEU A 114 17.29 13.02 -11.91
C LEU A 114 17.41 14.48 -12.37
N GLU A 115 17.04 15.45 -11.52
CA GLU A 115 17.11 16.88 -11.86
C GLU A 115 18.55 17.40 -11.91
N GLU A 116 19.40 16.90 -11.03
CA GLU A 116 20.82 17.24 -11.00
C GLU A 116 21.64 16.61 -12.15
N ARG A 117 21.10 15.59 -12.82
CA ARG A 117 21.73 14.95 -13.97
C ARG A 117 21.51 15.77 -15.25
N LYS A 118 22.62 16.24 -15.83
CA LYS A 118 22.70 16.96 -17.10
C LYS A 118 23.00 16.01 -18.26
#